data_AF-A0A938VL52-F1
#
_entry.id   AF-A0A938VL52-F1
#
_cell.length_a   1.000
_cell.length_b   1.000
_cell.length_c   1.000
_cell.angle_alpha   90.00
_cell.angle_beta   90.00
_cell.angle_gamma   90.00
#
_symmetry.space_group_name_H-M   'P 1'
#
loop_
_entity.id
_entity.type
_entity.pdbx_description
1 polymer ?
#
loop_
_entity_poly.entity_id
_entity_poly.type
_entity_poly.pdbx_seq_one_letter_code
_entity_poly.pdbx_strand_id
1 'polypeptide(L)'
;MRRNTPLILGIIITGFTILLAIAGPSLAPKNPLEEKRVLQIEGGEFLTAPYPPFKVPDYPLGSDSHGRDVLSQILLALRPTLMLVGYVALLRLFIGTVIGLTAGWHNNRFGTFINGLISAALSMPTLMVALAVVALTSEWQPWGFVLGLSLTGWADSARLVREQTRITREQLFVEASRALGQSNIEIIINHILRQVLPFVWMLLTFEISSTLLVTAGLGFLGYYVGGDVWVWITDTAAARLSGMPELGQMLSGVNEDIYTSPWKLFASGTLIFITVLGFNLLGEGLRRIANAGAPSSRLFEIFNRLRWRADEKYVAPLKEKMRAHPLPSAVVMILLFTLLGFAINQALTVIQPQAKSTPIPGGHLWSGQWRDPSASMWMNAAGVASPQVQWTFTEESGLVGGPAVSADGSVYLLSTNGTLHSLTDDGSVNWSISLPAGGVGTPALDADGNIYASDISGG
;
A
#
# COMPACT_ATOMS: atom_id res chain seq x y z
N MET A 1 -24.99 16.00 31.99
CA MET A 1 -24.28 15.78 30.71
C MET A 1 -24.21 14.28 30.43
N ARG A 2 -24.86 13.78 29.37
CA ARG A 2 -24.78 12.35 29.01
C ARG A 2 -23.38 12.05 28.48
N ARG A 3 -22.76 10.97 28.95
CA ARG A 3 -21.43 10.51 28.54
C ARG A 3 -21.43 10.22 27.04
N ASN A 4 -20.49 10.78 26.28
CA ASN A 4 -20.35 10.51 24.85
C ASN A 4 -19.64 9.16 24.64
N THR A 5 -20.38 8.07 24.86
CA THR A 5 -19.86 6.69 24.78
C THR A 5 -19.22 6.37 23.42
N PRO A 6 -19.81 6.75 22.27
CA PRO A 6 -19.19 6.52 20.96
C PRO A 6 -17.80 7.15 20.85
N LEU A 7 -17.64 8.40 21.33
CA LEU A 7 -16.35 9.07 21.30
C LEU A 7 -15.29 8.34 22.11
N ILE A 8 -15.62 7.91 23.34
CA ILE A 8 -14.67 7.24 24.23
C ILE A 8 -14.23 5.91 23.63
N LEU A 9 -15.17 5.10 23.16
CA LEU A 9 -14.86 3.82 22.53
C LEU A 9 -14.06 4.02 21.23
N GLY A 10 -14.45 4.99 20.40
CA GLY A 10 -13.73 5.33 19.18
C GLY A 10 -12.28 5.73 19.46
N ILE A 11 -12.04 6.62 20.44
CA ILE A 11 -10.68 7.02 20.84
C ILE A 11 -9.86 5.82 21.32
N ILE A 12 -10.45 4.94 22.14
CA ILE A 12 -9.73 3.76 22.66
C ILE A 12 -9.35 2.82 21.52
N ILE A 13 -10.31 2.46 20.66
CA ILE A 13 -10.09 1.51 19.57
C ILE A 13 -9.10 2.08 18.54
N THR A 14 -9.36 3.28 18.03
CA THR A 14 -8.48 3.93 17.05
C THR A 14 -7.09 4.20 17.64
N GLY A 15 -7.02 4.64 18.90
CA GLY A 15 -5.76 4.83 19.60
C GLY A 15 -4.97 3.54 19.73
N PHE A 16 -5.62 2.44 20.10
CA PHE A 16 -5.00 1.11 20.16
C PHE A 16 -4.49 0.66 18.78
N THR A 17 -5.30 0.79 17.72
CA THR A 17 -4.87 0.42 16.36
C THR A 17 -3.68 1.26 15.87
N ILE A 18 -3.67 2.57 16.17
CA ILE A 18 -2.53 3.44 15.82
C ILE A 18 -1.28 3.05 16.62
N LEU A 19 -1.43 2.74 17.92
CA LEU A 19 -0.32 2.27 18.74
C LEU A 19 0.26 0.96 18.19
N LEU A 20 -0.59 0.01 17.81
CA LEU A 20 -0.16 -1.22 17.14
C LEU A 20 0.50 -0.95 15.79
N ALA A 21 0.04 0.04 15.02
CA ALA A 21 0.69 0.39 13.76
C ALA A 21 2.10 0.96 13.97
N ILE A 22 2.35 1.71 15.06
CA ILE A 22 3.66 2.29 15.35
C ILE A 22 4.60 1.25 15.97
N ALA A 23 4.13 0.51 16.97
CA ALA A 23 4.94 -0.45 17.72
C ALA A 23 4.97 -1.85 17.10
N GLY A 24 3.99 -2.19 16.24
CA GLY A 24 3.79 -3.51 15.66
C GLY A 24 5.03 -4.11 15.00
N PRO A 25 5.76 -3.38 14.14
CA PRO A 25 6.98 -3.90 13.53
C PRO A 25 8.04 -4.35 14.55
N SER A 26 8.11 -3.70 15.71
CA SER A 26 9.03 -4.08 16.80
C SER A 26 8.48 -5.15 17.75
N LEU A 27 7.16 -5.39 17.72
CA LEU A 27 6.47 -6.40 18.53
C LEU A 27 6.25 -7.72 17.77
N ALA A 28 6.59 -7.76 16.48
CA ALA A 28 6.44 -8.95 15.66
C ALA A 28 7.27 -10.10 16.25
N PRO A 29 6.64 -11.24 16.60
CA PRO A 29 7.36 -12.37 17.20
C PRO A 29 8.33 -13.04 16.23
N LYS A 30 8.06 -12.95 14.92
CA LYS A 30 8.87 -13.54 13.86
C LYS A 30 9.09 -12.54 12.73
N ASN A 31 9.99 -12.88 11.81
CA ASN A 31 10.10 -12.15 10.56
C ASN A 31 8.81 -12.38 9.74
N PRO A 32 8.02 -11.33 9.45
CA PRO A 32 6.73 -11.45 8.76
C PRO A 32 6.84 -11.91 7.30
N LEU A 33 8.04 -11.85 6.71
CA LEU A 33 8.31 -12.27 5.34
C LEU A 33 8.98 -13.65 5.26
N GLU A 34 9.32 -14.27 6.39
CA GLU A 34 10.01 -15.56 6.42
C GLU A 34 9.05 -16.70 6.03
N GLU A 35 9.33 -17.35 4.90
CA GLU A 35 8.57 -18.50 4.40
C GLU A 35 9.08 -19.81 5.01
N LYS A 36 8.17 -20.60 5.58
CA LYS A 36 8.43 -21.96 6.04
C LYS A 36 7.32 -22.87 5.55
N ARG A 37 7.44 -23.39 4.33
CA ARG A 37 6.38 -24.20 3.70
C ARG A 37 6.26 -25.61 4.29
N VAL A 38 7.36 -26.15 4.79
CA VAL A 38 7.41 -27.47 5.43
C VAL A 38 8.09 -27.33 6.79
N LEU A 39 7.43 -27.80 7.83
CA LEU A 39 7.97 -27.86 9.18
C LEU A 39 7.97 -29.30 9.65
N GLN A 40 9.06 -29.71 10.30
CA GLN A 40 9.11 -30.97 11.02
C GLN A 40 8.68 -30.70 12.47
N ILE A 41 7.64 -31.38 12.92
CA ILE A 41 7.09 -31.24 14.29
C ILE A 41 7.72 -32.31 15.20
N GLU A 42 7.74 -32.04 16.51
CA GLU A 42 8.10 -33.04 17.52
C GLU A 42 7.30 -34.34 17.30
N GLY A 43 8.02 -35.44 17.09
CA GLY A 43 7.46 -36.74 16.67
C GLY A 43 7.88 -37.18 15.26
N GLY A 44 8.56 -36.32 14.49
CA GLY A 44 9.10 -36.66 13.16
C GLY A 44 8.11 -36.50 12.01
N GLU A 45 6.88 -36.03 12.28
CA GLU A 45 5.88 -35.73 11.26
C GLU A 45 6.21 -34.41 10.54
N PHE A 46 6.06 -34.41 9.21
CA PHE A 46 6.17 -33.21 8.39
C PHE A 46 4.79 -32.57 8.22
N LEU A 47 4.67 -31.29 8.56
CA LEU A 47 3.47 -30.50 8.32
C LEU A 47 3.74 -29.50 7.19
N THR A 48 2.84 -29.46 6.22
CA THR A 48 2.86 -28.48 5.13
C THR A 48 1.99 -27.27 5.49
N ALA A 49 2.43 -26.09 5.08
CA ALA A 49 1.63 -24.87 5.20
C ALA A 49 0.32 -25.02 4.40
N PRO A 50 -0.77 -24.34 4.82
CA PRO A 50 -0.88 -23.44 5.96
C PRO A 50 -1.07 -24.16 7.31
N TYR A 51 -0.43 -23.65 8.36
CA TYR A 51 -0.48 -24.19 9.71
C TYR A 51 -1.68 -23.64 10.47
N PRO A 52 -2.52 -24.52 11.08
CA PRO A 52 -3.65 -24.05 11.89
C PRO A 52 -3.17 -23.38 13.18
N PRO A 53 -3.94 -22.41 13.72
CA PRO A 53 -3.63 -21.74 14.98
C PRO A 53 -3.40 -22.74 16.11
N PHE A 54 -2.45 -22.44 16.98
CA PHE A 54 -2.13 -23.21 18.18
C PHE A 54 -1.61 -24.64 17.95
N LYS A 55 -1.50 -25.13 16.71
CA LYS A 55 -0.97 -26.48 16.42
C LYS A 55 0.55 -26.51 16.35
N VAL A 56 1.16 -25.47 15.80
CA VAL A 56 2.61 -25.31 15.72
C VAL A 56 3.05 -24.29 16.78
N PRO A 57 4.07 -24.59 17.61
CA PRO A 57 4.65 -23.61 18.51
C PRO A 57 4.99 -22.32 17.76
N ASP A 58 4.74 -21.18 18.41
CA ASP A 58 5.02 -19.85 17.88
C ASP A 58 4.21 -19.44 16.62
N TYR A 59 3.07 -20.10 16.34
CA TYR A 59 2.06 -19.66 15.34
C TYR A 59 0.68 -19.47 16.00
N PRO A 60 0.49 -18.45 16.85
CA PRO A 60 -0.74 -18.26 17.64
C PRO A 60 -1.97 -17.94 16.79
N LEU A 61 -1.79 -17.28 15.64
CA LEU A 61 -2.86 -17.01 14.66
C LEU A 61 -2.78 -17.92 13.42
N GLY A 62 -1.93 -18.96 13.46
CA GLY A 62 -1.64 -19.82 12.33
C GLY A 62 -0.70 -19.17 11.31
N SER A 63 -0.51 -19.83 10.17
CA SER A 63 0.27 -19.32 9.05
C SER A 63 -0.58 -19.06 7.81
N ASP A 64 -0.01 -18.30 6.87
CA ASP A 64 -0.54 -18.23 5.50
C ASP A 64 -0.13 -19.46 4.66
N SER A 65 -0.52 -19.47 3.39
CA SER A 65 -0.23 -20.57 2.45
C SER A 65 1.27 -20.72 2.15
N HIS A 66 2.10 -19.73 2.48
CA HIS A 66 3.55 -19.76 2.34
C HIS A 66 4.27 -20.12 3.66
N GLY A 67 3.51 -20.37 4.73
CA GLY A 67 4.05 -20.70 6.06
C GLY A 67 4.54 -19.49 6.85
N ARG A 68 4.23 -18.28 6.42
CA ARG A 68 4.56 -17.04 7.11
C ARG A 68 3.59 -16.82 8.28
N ASP A 69 4.10 -16.31 9.40
CA ASP A 69 3.28 -16.08 10.61
C ASP A 69 2.26 -14.96 10.43
N VAL A 70 0.96 -15.29 10.61
CA VAL A 70 -0.15 -14.34 10.39
C VAL A 70 -0.14 -13.20 11.40
N LEU A 71 0.28 -13.45 12.65
CA LEU A 71 0.35 -12.42 13.68
C LEU A 71 1.41 -11.36 13.34
N SER A 72 2.62 -11.80 13.00
CA SER A 72 3.71 -10.92 12.57
C SER A 72 3.32 -10.12 11.33
N GLN A 73 2.64 -10.76 10.36
CA GLN A 73 2.14 -10.06 9.17
C GLN A 73 1.13 -8.96 9.53
N ILE A 74 0.17 -9.25 10.40
CA ILE A 74 -0.82 -8.26 10.86
C ILE A 74 -0.13 -7.04 11.51
N LEU A 75 0.83 -7.29 12.40
CA LEU A 75 1.54 -6.23 13.11
C LEU A 75 2.37 -5.35 12.17
N LEU A 76 2.96 -5.95 11.12
CA LEU A 76 3.65 -5.19 10.08
C LEU A 76 2.67 -4.44 9.16
N ALA A 77 1.53 -5.07 8.82
CA ALA A 77 0.57 -4.58 7.83
C ALA A 77 -0.24 -3.36 8.27
N LEU A 78 -0.41 -3.16 9.57
CA LEU A 78 -1.18 -2.05 10.11
C LEU A 78 -0.64 -0.68 9.69
N ARG A 79 0.68 -0.48 9.73
CA ARG A 79 1.32 0.80 9.37
C ARG A 79 1.10 1.21 7.91
N PRO A 80 1.49 0.41 6.89
CA PRO A 80 1.28 0.78 5.51
C PRO A 80 -0.19 0.94 5.19
N THR A 81 -1.06 0.08 5.73
CA THR A 81 -2.52 0.18 5.54
C THR A 81 -3.08 1.50 6.05
N LEU A 82 -2.78 1.89 7.29
CA LEU A 82 -3.29 3.14 7.87
C LEU A 82 -2.69 4.38 7.20
N MET A 83 -1.41 4.33 6.80
CA MET A 83 -0.79 5.42 6.04
C MET A 83 -1.49 5.62 4.69
N LEU A 84 -1.63 4.55 3.91
CA LEU A 84 -2.30 4.58 2.61
C LEU A 84 -3.72 5.14 2.71
N VAL A 85 -4.53 4.55 3.58
CA VAL A 85 -5.92 4.95 3.80
C VAL A 85 -6.01 6.39 4.31
N GLY A 86 -5.12 6.78 5.22
CA GLY A 86 -5.03 8.15 5.73
C GLY A 86 -4.74 9.17 4.63
N TYR A 87 -3.80 8.88 3.73
CA TYR A 87 -3.47 9.77 2.61
C TYR A 87 -4.64 9.91 1.63
N VAL A 88 -5.24 8.80 1.22
CA VAL A 88 -6.40 8.83 0.32
C VAL A 88 -7.57 9.58 0.95
N ALA A 89 -7.87 9.33 2.23
CA ALA A 89 -8.93 10.03 2.95
C ALA A 89 -8.68 11.55 3.03
N LEU A 90 -7.43 11.97 3.30
CA LEU A 90 -7.07 13.39 3.30
C LEU A 90 -7.24 14.05 1.93
N LEU A 91 -6.83 13.38 0.85
CA LEU A 91 -6.99 13.90 -0.51
C LEU A 91 -8.46 13.97 -0.93
N ARG A 92 -9.24 12.91 -0.70
CA ARG A 92 -10.69 12.89 -0.95
C ARG A 92 -11.40 14.02 -0.21
N LEU A 93 -11.07 14.20 1.06
CA LEU A 93 -11.65 15.24 1.89
C LEU A 93 -11.23 16.64 1.44
N PHE A 94 -9.97 16.83 1.04
CA PHE A 94 -9.48 18.10 0.53
C PHE A 94 -10.22 18.48 -0.77
N ILE A 95 -10.22 17.60 -1.76
CA ILE A 95 -10.92 17.78 -3.04
C ILE A 95 -12.40 18.02 -2.78
N GLY A 96 -13.01 17.16 -1.96
CA GLY A 96 -14.42 17.25 -1.60
C GLY A 96 -14.76 18.56 -0.90
N THR A 97 -13.93 19.04 0.03
CA THR A 97 -14.17 20.30 0.73
C THR A 97 -14.10 21.50 -0.22
N VAL A 98 -13.12 21.53 -1.11
CA VAL A 98 -12.98 22.61 -2.11
C VAL A 98 -14.18 22.63 -3.07
N ILE A 99 -14.56 21.47 -3.61
CA ILE A 99 -15.70 21.36 -4.53
C ILE A 99 -17.03 21.64 -3.80
N GLY A 100 -17.18 21.15 -2.58
CA GLY A 100 -18.37 21.36 -1.76
C GLY A 100 -18.58 22.83 -1.37
N LEU A 101 -17.53 23.53 -0.93
CA LEU A 101 -17.60 24.96 -0.62
C LEU A 101 -17.96 25.78 -1.86
N THR A 102 -17.35 25.48 -3.00
CA THR A 102 -17.61 26.21 -4.25
C THR A 102 -19.03 25.94 -4.78
N ALA A 103 -19.50 24.70 -4.74
CA ALA A 103 -20.87 24.32 -5.12
C ALA A 103 -21.92 24.89 -4.18
N GLY A 104 -21.66 24.93 -2.87
CA GLY A 104 -22.59 25.43 -1.87
C GLY A 104 -22.68 26.97 -1.87
N TRP A 105 -21.62 27.65 -2.30
CA TRP A 105 -21.59 29.10 -2.40
C TRP A 105 -22.35 29.63 -3.62
N HIS A 106 -22.19 29.01 -4.79
CA HIS A 106 -22.73 29.52 -6.06
C HIS A 106 -24.13 28.94 -6.39
N ASN A 107 -25.14 29.80 -6.52
CA ASN A 107 -26.50 29.44 -6.98
C ASN A 107 -26.71 29.71 -8.50
N ASN A 108 -25.65 29.95 -9.26
CA ASN A 108 -25.71 30.29 -10.68
C ASN A 108 -25.45 29.05 -11.58
N ARG A 109 -25.36 29.25 -12.90
CA ARG A 109 -25.06 28.18 -13.88
C ARG A 109 -23.78 27.40 -13.52
N PHE A 110 -22.76 28.07 -12.98
CA PHE A 110 -21.52 27.42 -12.54
C PHE A 110 -21.79 26.47 -11.36
N GLY A 111 -22.56 26.90 -10.35
CA GLY A 111 -23.01 26.02 -9.27
C GLY A 111 -23.81 24.82 -9.77
N THR A 112 -24.72 25.02 -10.74
CA THR A 112 -25.47 23.92 -11.37
C THR A 112 -24.56 22.93 -12.09
N PHE A 113 -23.54 23.41 -12.80
CA PHE A 113 -22.56 22.55 -13.46
C PHE A 113 -21.78 21.68 -12.46
N ILE A 114 -21.27 22.29 -11.38
CA ILE A 114 -20.56 21.54 -10.33
C ILE A 114 -21.48 20.53 -9.64
N ASN A 115 -22.75 20.87 -9.39
CA ASN A 115 -23.74 19.92 -8.88
C ASN A 115 -23.96 18.74 -9.83
N GLY A 116 -23.91 18.98 -11.15
CA GLY A 116 -23.92 17.94 -12.17
C GLY A 116 -22.72 17.00 -12.05
N LEU A 117 -21.50 17.55 -11.87
CA LEU A 117 -20.29 16.75 -11.66
C LEU A 117 -20.36 15.88 -10.39
N ILE A 118 -20.84 16.45 -9.27
CA ILE A 118 -21.05 15.69 -8.03
C ILE A 118 -22.05 14.55 -8.26
N SER A 119 -23.19 14.85 -8.92
CA SER A 119 -24.23 13.85 -9.19
C SER A 119 -23.73 12.74 -10.12
N ALA A 120 -22.96 13.09 -11.15
CA ALA A 120 -22.35 12.12 -12.05
C ALA A 120 -21.35 11.22 -11.33
N ALA A 121 -20.47 11.79 -10.50
CA ALA A 121 -19.51 11.01 -9.72
C ALA A 121 -20.19 10.06 -8.73
N LEU A 122 -21.27 10.49 -8.06
CA LEU A 122 -22.05 9.64 -7.14
C LEU A 122 -22.85 8.54 -7.84
N SER A 123 -23.13 8.68 -9.14
CA SER A 123 -23.85 7.66 -9.90
C SER A 123 -22.98 6.43 -10.22
N MET A 124 -21.65 6.57 -10.13
CA MET A 124 -20.72 5.50 -10.43
C MET A 124 -20.46 4.65 -9.18
N PRO A 125 -20.56 3.30 -9.26
CA PRO A 125 -20.21 2.44 -8.14
C PRO A 125 -18.72 2.59 -7.80
N THR A 126 -18.40 3.06 -6.58
CA THR A 126 -17.02 3.38 -6.16
C THR A 126 -16.05 2.22 -6.36
N LEU A 127 -16.47 0.99 -6.05
CA LEU A 127 -15.65 -0.21 -6.26
C LEU A 127 -15.33 -0.45 -7.74
N MET A 128 -16.30 -0.24 -8.64
CA MET A 128 -16.09 -0.44 -10.08
C MET A 128 -15.09 0.57 -10.63
N VAL A 129 -15.22 1.84 -10.25
CA VAL A 129 -14.26 2.87 -10.71
C VAL A 129 -12.89 2.64 -10.08
N ALA A 130 -12.84 2.27 -8.80
CA ALA A 130 -11.58 1.95 -8.14
C ALA A 130 -10.84 0.80 -8.84
N LEU A 131 -11.53 -0.31 -9.17
CA LEU A 131 -10.95 -1.42 -9.94
C LEU A 131 -10.45 -0.95 -11.31
N ALA A 132 -11.25 -0.18 -12.04
CA ALA A 132 -10.85 0.32 -13.35
C ALA A 132 -9.59 1.19 -13.28
N VAL A 133 -9.51 2.11 -12.31
CA VAL A 133 -8.34 2.97 -12.19
C VAL A 133 -7.11 2.18 -11.74
N VAL A 134 -7.26 1.25 -10.79
CA VAL A 134 -6.13 0.41 -10.37
C VAL A 134 -5.61 -0.45 -11.52
N ALA A 135 -6.50 -0.99 -12.35
CA ALA A 135 -6.12 -1.75 -13.54
C ALA A 135 -5.38 -0.88 -14.58
N LEU A 136 -5.77 0.39 -14.74
CA LEU A 136 -5.14 1.33 -15.68
C LEU A 136 -3.84 1.96 -15.15
N THR A 137 -3.62 1.96 -13.84
CA THR A 137 -2.50 2.65 -13.18
C THR A 137 -1.54 1.68 -12.48
N SER A 138 -1.57 0.41 -12.87
CA SER A 138 -0.73 -0.66 -12.32
C SER A 138 0.76 -0.35 -12.37
N GLU A 139 1.22 0.32 -13.44
CA GLU A 139 2.61 0.73 -13.64
C GLU A 139 3.09 1.84 -12.66
N TRP A 140 2.17 2.56 -12.02
CA TRP A 140 2.48 3.76 -11.20
C TRP A 140 2.33 3.49 -9.70
N GLN A 141 2.29 2.22 -9.28
CA GLN A 141 2.15 1.86 -7.87
C GLN A 141 3.34 2.39 -7.04
N PRO A 142 3.12 2.91 -5.81
CA PRO A 142 1.85 3.01 -5.08
C PRO A 142 0.97 4.22 -5.47
N TRP A 143 1.51 5.18 -6.22
CA TRP A 143 0.84 6.46 -6.52
C TRP A 143 -0.40 6.32 -7.40
N GLY A 144 -0.39 5.41 -8.37
CA GLY A 144 -1.54 5.10 -9.23
C GLY A 144 -2.77 4.73 -8.40
N PHE A 145 -2.59 3.90 -7.39
CA PHE A 145 -3.64 3.48 -6.48
C PHE A 145 -4.14 4.64 -5.60
N VAL A 146 -3.22 5.44 -5.02
CA VAL A 146 -3.58 6.60 -4.19
C VAL A 146 -4.37 7.63 -4.99
N LEU A 147 -3.87 8.02 -6.16
CA LEU A 147 -4.53 8.99 -7.03
C LEU A 147 -5.86 8.45 -7.54
N GLY A 148 -5.91 7.17 -7.92
CA GLY A 148 -7.13 6.55 -8.42
C GLY A 148 -8.24 6.47 -7.39
N LEU A 149 -7.92 6.04 -6.16
CA LEU A 149 -8.91 6.09 -5.09
C LEU A 149 -9.30 7.52 -4.72
N SER A 150 -8.37 8.47 -4.75
CA SER A 150 -8.66 9.87 -4.39
C SER A 150 -9.60 10.55 -5.39
N LEU A 151 -9.43 10.27 -6.69
CA LEU A 151 -10.25 10.85 -7.76
C LEU A 151 -11.67 10.30 -7.83
N THR A 152 -11.95 9.17 -7.18
CA THR A 152 -13.24 8.48 -7.28
C THR A 152 -14.13 8.66 -6.06
N GLY A 153 -13.55 8.90 -4.88
CA GLY A 153 -14.33 8.97 -3.62
C GLY A 153 -14.60 10.38 -3.08
N TRP A 154 -14.20 11.45 -3.76
CA TRP A 154 -14.35 12.82 -3.23
C TRP A 154 -15.81 13.33 -3.23
N ALA A 155 -16.69 12.72 -4.03
CA ALA A 155 -18.02 13.25 -4.31
C ALA A 155 -18.97 13.23 -3.09
N ASP A 156 -18.88 12.21 -2.23
CA ASP A 156 -19.66 12.12 -0.99
C ASP A 156 -19.28 13.25 -0.02
N SER A 157 -17.98 13.42 0.22
CA SER A 157 -17.46 14.56 0.99
C SER A 157 -17.88 15.90 0.39
N ALA A 158 -17.82 16.07 -0.93
CA ALA A 158 -18.26 17.30 -1.60
C ALA A 158 -19.74 17.60 -1.36
N ARG A 159 -20.61 16.61 -1.54
CA ARG A 159 -22.04 16.75 -1.30
C ARG A 159 -22.33 17.15 0.14
N LEU A 160 -21.68 16.51 1.11
CA LEU A 160 -21.87 16.79 2.54
C LEU A 160 -21.40 18.19 2.92
N VAL A 161 -20.21 18.60 2.47
CA VAL A 161 -19.69 19.97 2.69
C VAL A 161 -20.56 21.01 1.99
N ARG A 162 -21.08 20.71 0.80
CA ARG A 162 -21.99 21.57 0.06
C ARG A 162 -23.25 21.90 0.85
N GLU A 163 -23.91 20.90 1.45
CA GLU A 163 -25.12 21.16 2.23
C GLU A 163 -24.84 22.01 3.45
N GLN A 164 -23.75 21.74 4.17
CA GLN A 164 -23.35 22.56 5.30
C GLN A 164 -22.98 23.98 4.90
N THR A 165 -22.35 24.14 3.74
CA THR A 165 -22.03 25.44 3.17
C THR A 165 -23.31 26.21 2.83
N ARG A 166 -24.30 25.57 2.22
CA ARG A 166 -25.58 26.22 1.87
C ARG A 166 -26.31 26.71 3.12
N ILE A 167 -26.38 25.88 4.16
CA ILE A 167 -26.98 26.24 5.45
C ILE A 167 -26.24 27.42 6.08
N THR A 168 -24.90 27.37 6.09
CA THR A 168 -24.07 28.42 6.70
C THR A 168 -24.16 29.74 5.93
N ARG A 169 -24.24 29.69 4.60
CA ARG A 169 -24.36 30.86 3.72
C ARG A 169 -25.64 31.67 3.99
N GLU A 170 -26.70 31.02 4.45
CA GLU A 170 -28.01 31.64 4.74
C GLU A 170 -28.07 32.30 6.14
N GLN A 171 -26.98 32.30 6.91
CA GLN A 171 -26.95 32.89 8.25
C GLN A 171 -26.69 34.40 8.25
N LEU A 172 -27.25 35.12 9.24
CA LEU A 172 -27.19 36.59 9.37
C LEU A 172 -25.77 37.16 9.38
N PHE A 173 -24.79 36.45 9.93
CA PHE A 173 -23.40 36.94 9.93
C PHE A 173 -22.83 37.07 8.51
N VAL A 174 -23.28 36.23 7.57
CA VAL A 174 -22.85 36.29 6.17
C VAL A 174 -23.42 37.52 5.48
N GLU A 175 -24.69 37.85 5.77
CA GLU A 175 -25.33 39.06 5.27
C GLU A 175 -24.65 40.32 5.82
N ALA A 176 -24.33 40.34 7.12
CA ALA A 176 -23.57 41.41 7.74
C ALA A 176 -22.16 41.56 7.12
N SER A 177 -21.43 40.46 6.90
CA SER A 177 -20.14 40.49 6.22
C SER A 177 -20.21 41.07 4.81
N ARG A 178 -21.28 40.77 4.05
CA ARG A 178 -21.52 41.34 2.72
C ARG A 178 -21.82 42.85 2.80
N ALA A 179 -22.62 43.28 3.77
CA ALA A 179 -22.93 44.69 3.99
C ALA A 179 -21.68 45.51 4.36
N LEU A 180 -20.70 44.88 5.02
CA LEU A 180 -19.39 45.46 5.32
C LEU A 180 -18.41 45.46 4.13
N GLY A 181 -18.85 45.02 2.94
CA GLY A 181 -18.04 45.05 1.71
C GLY A 181 -16.99 43.94 1.59
N GLN A 182 -17.07 42.88 2.40
CA GLN A 182 -16.12 41.75 2.29
C GLN A 182 -16.32 40.99 0.97
N SER A 183 -15.22 40.56 0.36
CA SER A 183 -15.26 39.78 -0.87
C SER A 183 -15.79 38.36 -0.63
N ASN A 184 -16.38 37.75 -1.67
CA ASN A 184 -16.91 36.37 -1.59
C ASN A 184 -15.86 35.36 -1.10
N ILE A 185 -14.62 35.49 -1.57
CA ILE A 185 -13.51 34.59 -1.19
C ILE A 185 -13.16 34.74 0.29
N GLU A 186 -13.13 35.98 0.80
CA GLU A 186 -12.88 36.24 2.22
C GLU A 186 -14.00 35.69 3.10
N ILE A 187 -15.25 35.80 2.68
CA ILE A 187 -16.39 35.23 3.41
C ILE A 187 -16.26 33.70 3.45
N ILE A 188 -15.98 33.07 2.31
CA ILE A 188 -15.83 31.62 2.22
C ILE A 188 -14.69 31.14 3.13
N ILE A 189 -13.49 31.71 3.02
CA ILE A 189 -12.31 31.21 3.73
C ILE A 189 -12.35 31.54 5.22
N ASN A 190 -12.72 32.77 5.59
CA ASN A 190 -12.60 33.23 6.97
C ASN A 190 -13.81 32.88 7.84
N HIS A 191 -15.00 32.78 7.23
CA HIS A 191 -16.24 32.56 7.97
C HIS A 191 -16.80 31.17 7.69
N ILE A 192 -17.11 30.84 6.44
CA ILE A 192 -17.79 29.58 6.09
C ILE A 192 -16.89 28.36 6.36
N LEU A 193 -15.70 28.30 5.77
CA LEU A 193 -14.77 27.19 5.98
C LEU A 193 -14.46 27.03 7.47
N ARG A 194 -14.29 28.14 8.21
CA ARG A 194 -14.03 28.09 9.65
C ARG A 194 -15.18 27.48 10.44
N GLN A 195 -16.42 27.76 10.01
CA GLN A 195 -17.63 27.20 10.59
C GLN A 195 -17.82 25.72 10.24
N VAL A 196 -17.46 25.31 9.02
CA VAL A 196 -17.62 23.94 8.53
C VAL A 196 -16.43 23.04 8.92
N LEU A 197 -15.27 23.59 9.30
CA LEU A 197 -14.06 22.85 9.69
C LEU A 197 -14.31 21.75 10.75
N PRO A 198 -15.07 21.96 11.84
CA PRO A 198 -15.37 20.89 12.81
C PRO A 198 -16.08 19.69 12.16
N PHE A 199 -16.97 19.96 11.20
CA PHE A 199 -17.64 18.93 10.42
C PHE A 199 -16.69 18.25 9.44
N VAL A 200 -15.76 18.98 8.82
CA VAL A 200 -14.70 18.41 7.96
C VAL A 200 -13.81 17.44 8.73
N TRP A 201 -13.40 17.78 9.97
CA TRP A 201 -12.61 16.87 10.81
C TRP A 201 -13.36 15.58 11.17
N MET A 202 -14.67 15.69 11.39
CA MET A 202 -15.53 14.52 11.57
C MET A 202 -15.57 13.67 10.29
N LEU A 203 -15.75 14.29 9.12
CA LEU A 203 -15.76 13.58 7.84
C LEU A 203 -14.46 12.81 7.58
N LEU A 204 -13.30 13.35 7.99
CA LEU A 204 -12.02 12.65 7.84
C LEU A 204 -12.06 11.23 8.43
N THR A 205 -12.67 11.06 9.61
CA THR A 205 -12.74 9.74 10.26
C THR A 205 -13.62 8.77 9.47
N PHE A 206 -14.73 9.23 8.89
CA PHE A 206 -15.58 8.43 8.02
C PHE A 206 -14.90 8.11 6.69
N GLU A 207 -14.12 9.04 6.13
CA GLU A 207 -13.34 8.81 4.92
C GLU A 207 -12.26 7.76 5.13
N ILE A 208 -11.59 7.74 6.29
CA ILE A 208 -10.63 6.69 6.65
C ILE A 208 -11.35 5.33 6.71
N SER A 209 -12.48 5.23 7.41
CA SER A 209 -13.28 4.00 7.48
C SER A 209 -13.71 3.51 6.09
N SER A 210 -14.28 4.40 5.29
CA SER A 210 -14.80 4.11 3.94
C SER A 210 -13.68 3.65 3.02
N THR A 211 -12.55 4.36 3.03
CA THR A 211 -11.38 4.03 2.23
C THR A 211 -10.78 2.69 2.65
N LEU A 212 -10.69 2.40 3.95
CA LEU A 212 -10.22 1.11 4.44
C LEU A 212 -11.10 -0.05 3.96
N LEU A 213 -12.43 0.12 3.96
CA LEU A 213 -13.36 -0.88 3.42
C LEU A 213 -13.19 -1.08 1.91
N VAL A 214 -13.01 0.00 1.14
CA VAL A 214 -12.74 -0.09 -0.30
C VAL A 214 -11.43 -0.82 -0.55
N THR A 215 -10.35 -0.45 0.15
CA THR A 215 -9.04 -1.11 0.01
C THR A 215 -9.10 -2.58 0.44
N ALA A 216 -9.85 -2.92 1.49
CA ALA A 216 -10.07 -4.31 1.89
C ALA A 216 -10.85 -5.11 0.85
N GLY A 217 -11.89 -4.51 0.27
CA GLY A 217 -12.67 -5.13 -0.81
C GLY A 217 -11.85 -5.34 -2.08
N LEU A 218 -11.02 -4.36 -2.46
CA LEU A 218 -10.07 -4.51 -3.57
C LEU A 218 -9.03 -5.59 -3.29
N GLY A 219 -8.48 -5.62 -2.07
CA GLY A 219 -7.49 -6.62 -1.67
C GLY A 219 -8.05 -8.04 -1.67
N PHE A 220 -9.30 -8.22 -1.21
CA PHE A 220 -10.05 -9.47 -1.35
C PHE A 220 -10.21 -9.90 -2.82
N LEU A 221 -10.41 -8.95 -3.73
CA LEU A 221 -10.46 -9.18 -5.18
C LEU A 221 -9.06 -9.34 -5.83
N GLY A 222 -7.97 -9.26 -5.05
CA GLY A 222 -6.60 -9.40 -5.55
C GLY A 222 -5.96 -8.11 -6.06
N TYR A 223 -6.53 -6.94 -5.76
CA TYR A 223 -6.00 -5.63 -6.14
C TYR A 223 -5.54 -4.84 -4.90
N TYR A 224 -4.23 -4.66 -4.72
CA TYR A 224 -3.64 -3.98 -3.56
C TYR A 224 -2.36 -3.22 -3.93
N VAL A 225 -1.88 -2.35 -3.02
CA VAL A 225 -0.81 -1.38 -3.29
C VAL A 225 0.58 -1.98 -3.17
N GLY A 226 0.77 -2.90 -2.23
CA GLY A 226 1.99 -3.68 -2.04
C GLY A 226 2.19 -4.71 -3.15
N GLY A 227 1.98 -4.28 -4.40
CA GLY A 227 1.84 -5.05 -5.61
C GLY A 227 2.74 -6.27 -5.66
N ASP A 228 2.16 -7.35 -6.17
CA ASP A 228 2.91 -8.52 -6.56
C ASP A 228 4.03 -8.09 -7.49
N VAL A 229 5.27 -8.18 -7.02
CA VAL A 229 6.35 -8.36 -7.96
C VAL A 229 6.09 -9.75 -8.53
N TRP A 230 5.65 -9.79 -9.78
CA TRP A 230 5.73 -11.02 -10.56
C TRP A 230 7.21 -11.34 -10.68
N VAL A 231 7.69 -12.18 -9.78
CA VAL A 231 9.02 -12.72 -9.85
C VAL A 231 8.86 -13.97 -10.66
N TRP A 232 9.38 -13.94 -11.88
CA TRP A 232 9.61 -15.15 -12.66
C TRP A 232 10.45 -16.11 -11.80
N ILE A 233 9.83 -17.16 -11.27
CA ILE A 233 10.50 -18.23 -10.52
C ILE A 233 11.38 -19.01 -11.48
N THR A 234 10.91 -19.14 -12.73
CA THR A 234 11.62 -19.66 -13.88
C THR A 234 11.19 -18.89 -15.13
N ASP A 235 11.88 -19.14 -16.24
CA ASP A 235 11.56 -18.61 -17.58
C ASP A 235 10.12 -18.95 -18.05
N THR A 236 9.44 -19.85 -17.33
CA THR A 236 8.09 -20.37 -17.64
C THR A 236 7.08 -20.26 -16.48
N ALA A 237 7.51 -19.87 -15.28
CA ALA A 237 6.63 -19.78 -14.11
C ALA A 237 6.87 -18.48 -13.34
N ALA A 238 5.80 -17.76 -13.00
CA ALA A 238 5.88 -16.54 -12.21
C ALA A 238 5.17 -16.72 -10.85
N ALA A 239 5.83 -16.33 -9.77
CA ALA A 239 5.26 -16.23 -8.43
C ALA A 239 4.91 -14.78 -8.16
N ARG A 240 3.81 -14.60 -7.45
CA ARG A 240 3.44 -13.34 -6.82
C ARG A 240 4.24 -13.20 -5.53
N LEU A 241 5.37 -12.50 -5.56
CA LEU A 241 6.02 -12.05 -4.35
C LEU A 241 5.51 -10.65 -4.02
N SER A 242 4.62 -10.55 -3.04
CA SER A 242 4.40 -9.28 -2.40
C SER A 242 5.45 -9.02 -1.33
N GLY A 243 6.14 -7.90 -1.48
CA GLY A 243 7.23 -7.50 -0.61
C GLY A 243 6.80 -6.91 0.74
N MET A 244 5.53 -6.50 0.92
CA MET A 244 5.07 -5.90 2.18
C MET A 244 3.61 -6.27 2.46
N PRO A 245 3.31 -6.86 3.64
CA PRO A 245 1.94 -7.23 3.97
C PRO A 245 1.08 -5.97 4.15
N GLU A 246 -0.09 -5.97 3.54
CA GLU A 246 -1.16 -4.98 3.77
C GLU A 246 -2.43 -5.70 4.24
N LEU A 247 -3.26 -5.09 5.10
CA LEU A 247 -4.42 -5.80 5.65
C LEU A 247 -5.42 -6.22 4.56
N GLY A 248 -5.61 -5.37 3.53
CA GLY A 248 -6.46 -5.72 2.40
C GLY A 248 -5.88 -6.86 1.58
N GLN A 249 -4.56 -6.86 1.36
CA GLN A 249 -3.88 -7.95 0.67
C GLN A 249 -4.00 -9.28 1.41
N MET A 250 -3.94 -9.28 2.74
CA MET A 250 -4.07 -10.51 3.54
C MET A 250 -5.43 -11.20 3.36
N LEU A 251 -6.41 -10.52 2.76
CA LEU A 251 -7.70 -11.10 2.35
C LEU A 251 -7.68 -11.72 0.95
N SER A 252 -6.61 -11.55 0.18
CA SER A 252 -6.46 -12.09 -1.16
C SER A 252 -6.33 -13.62 -1.13
N GLY A 253 -6.99 -14.30 -2.06
CA GLY A 253 -6.97 -15.76 -2.17
C GLY A 253 -7.65 -16.50 -1.01
N VAL A 254 -8.24 -15.79 -0.04
CA VAL A 254 -8.92 -16.41 1.11
C VAL A 254 -10.15 -17.19 0.68
N ASN A 255 -10.78 -16.83 -0.45
CA ASN A 255 -11.89 -17.56 -1.05
C ASN A 255 -11.49 -18.97 -1.53
N GLU A 256 -10.23 -19.21 -1.89
CA GLU A 256 -9.75 -20.51 -2.36
C GLU A 256 -9.60 -21.51 -1.20
N ASP A 257 -9.17 -21.02 -0.03
CA ASP A 257 -8.85 -21.85 1.13
C ASP A 257 -9.81 -21.63 2.32
N ILE A 258 -10.99 -21.02 2.13
CA ILE A 258 -11.85 -20.64 3.26
C ILE A 258 -12.28 -21.83 4.13
N TYR A 259 -12.46 -23.00 3.50
CA TYR A 259 -12.88 -24.23 4.20
C TYR A 259 -11.72 -24.96 4.86
N THR A 260 -10.48 -24.76 4.38
CA THR A 260 -9.29 -25.46 4.88
C THR A 260 -8.52 -24.60 5.88
N SER A 261 -8.53 -23.27 5.69
CA SER A 261 -7.69 -22.30 6.39
C SER A 261 -8.44 -21.02 6.79
N PRO A 262 -9.57 -21.13 7.52
CA PRO A 262 -10.44 -19.99 7.82
C PRO A 262 -9.79 -18.90 8.69
N TRP A 263 -8.74 -19.23 9.46
CA TRP A 263 -8.06 -18.28 10.34
C TRP A 263 -7.46 -17.10 9.58
N LYS A 264 -7.06 -17.28 8.31
CA LYS A 264 -6.57 -16.19 7.44
C LYS A 264 -7.62 -15.07 7.29
N LEU A 265 -8.88 -15.45 7.05
CA LEU A 265 -10.01 -14.54 6.92
C LEU A 265 -10.31 -13.84 8.25
N PHE A 266 -10.43 -14.63 9.32
CA PHE A 266 -10.84 -14.10 10.61
C PHE A 266 -9.77 -13.19 11.21
N ALA A 267 -8.49 -13.54 11.10
CA ALA A 267 -7.41 -12.75 11.67
C ALA A 267 -7.31 -11.35 11.04
N SER A 268 -7.26 -11.26 9.72
CA SER A 268 -7.17 -9.97 9.00
C SER A 268 -8.52 -9.23 8.98
N GLY A 269 -9.61 -9.95 8.71
CA GLY A 269 -10.97 -9.39 8.62
C GLY A 269 -11.48 -8.80 9.94
N THR A 270 -11.24 -9.47 11.07
CA THR A 270 -11.63 -8.94 12.39
C THR A 270 -10.86 -7.66 12.72
N LEU A 271 -9.57 -7.58 12.38
CA LEU A 271 -8.80 -6.37 12.63
C LEU A 271 -9.25 -5.20 11.75
N ILE A 272 -9.54 -5.44 10.47
CA ILE A 272 -10.14 -4.44 9.58
C ILE A 272 -11.48 -3.97 10.17
N PHE A 273 -12.34 -4.89 10.58
CA PHE A 273 -13.63 -4.58 11.20
C PHE A 273 -13.48 -3.70 12.44
N ILE A 274 -12.61 -4.08 13.38
CA ILE A 274 -12.35 -3.31 14.61
C ILE A 274 -11.84 -1.91 14.26
N THR A 275 -10.94 -1.79 13.27
CA THR A 275 -10.37 -0.51 12.85
C THR A 275 -11.44 0.40 12.25
N VAL A 276 -12.26 -0.12 11.32
CA VAL A 276 -13.40 0.59 10.72
C VAL A 276 -14.40 1.02 11.80
N LEU A 277 -14.72 0.12 12.73
CA LEU A 277 -15.61 0.42 13.85
C LEU A 277 -15.05 1.55 14.73
N GLY A 278 -13.75 1.52 15.06
CA GLY A 278 -13.09 2.56 15.84
C GLY A 278 -13.21 3.93 15.19
N PHE A 279 -12.86 4.05 13.91
CA PHE A 279 -12.96 5.32 13.17
C PHE A 279 -14.41 5.79 13.00
N ASN A 280 -15.38 4.89 12.76
CA ASN A 280 -16.79 5.25 12.69
C ASN A 280 -17.35 5.75 14.04
N LEU A 281 -16.99 5.10 15.14
CA LEU A 281 -17.38 5.53 16.49
C LEU A 281 -16.74 6.86 16.87
N LEU A 282 -15.48 7.07 16.49
CA LEU A 282 -14.77 8.34 16.66
C LEU A 282 -15.50 9.46 15.91
N GLY A 283 -15.86 9.23 14.64
CA GLY A 283 -16.63 10.17 13.83
C GLY A 283 -17.99 10.50 14.41
N GLU A 284 -18.76 9.50 14.82
CA GLU A 284 -20.05 9.72 15.49
C GLU A 284 -19.90 10.48 16.81
N GLY A 285 -18.83 10.21 17.55
CA GLY A 285 -18.45 10.96 18.74
C GLY A 285 -18.19 12.45 18.47
N LEU A 286 -17.42 12.75 17.43
CA LEU A 286 -17.12 14.11 16.98
C LEU A 286 -18.38 14.83 16.47
N ARG A 287 -19.26 14.12 15.76
CA ARG A 287 -20.55 14.63 15.27
C ARG A 287 -21.41 15.15 16.40
N ARG A 288 -21.50 14.39 17.50
CA ARG A 288 -22.28 14.76 18.68
C ARG A 288 -21.73 16.01 19.36
N ILE A 289 -20.41 16.18 19.39
CA ILE A 289 -19.76 17.40 19.91
C ILE A 289 -20.11 18.61 19.03
N ALA A 290 -20.01 18.45 17.71
CA ALA A 290 -20.31 19.53 16.76
C ALA A 290 -21.77 19.99 16.86
N ASN A 291 -22.71 19.07 17.02
CA ASN A 291 -24.14 19.37 17.11
C ASN A 291 -24.58 19.87 18.49
N ALA A 292 -23.85 19.55 19.56
CA ALA A 292 -24.27 19.87 20.93
C ALA A 292 -24.13 21.35 21.31
N GLY A 293 -23.53 22.21 20.47
CA GLY A 293 -23.28 23.61 20.80
C GLY A 293 -22.36 23.75 22.03
N ALA A 294 -21.03 23.75 21.79
CA ALA A 294 -19.97 23.94 22.78
C ALA A 294 -20.08 23.12 24.10
N PRO A 295 -19.53 21.89 24.16
CA PRO A 295 -19.48 21.13 25.40
C PRO A 295 -18.26 21.51 26.29
N SER A 296 -18.51 21.69 27.59
CA SER A 296 -17.54 22.03 28.66
C SER A 296 -16.59 20.90 29.07
N SER A 297 -16.11 20.07 28.14
CA SER A 297 -15.21 18.97 28.48
C SER A 297 -13.75 19.44 28.56
N ARG A 298 -13.00 19.03 29.59
CA ARG A 298 -11.57 19.35 29.76
C ARG A 298 -10.72 19.04 28.53
N LEU A 299 -11.04 17.97 27.80
CA LEU A 299 -10.34 17.60 26.56
C LEU A 299 -10.58 18.62 25.44
N PHE A 300 -11.81 19.15 25.32
CA PHE A 300 -12.12 20.20 24.36
C PHE A 300 -11.47 21.53 24.75
N GLU A 301 -11.34 21.83 26.05
CA GLU A 301 -10.54 22.98 26.52
C GLU A 301 -9.05 22.81 26.21
N ILE A 302 -8.48 21.62 26.42
CA ILE A 302 -7.08 21.32 26.10
C ILE A 302 -6.85 21.44 24.59
N PHE A 303 -7.74 20.85 23.78
CA PHE A 303 -7.68 20.93 22.32
C PHE A 303 -7.84 22.38 21.84
N ASN A 304 -8.77 23.15 22.39
CA ASN A 304 -8.93 24.56 22.04
C ASN A 304 -7.74 25.41 22.51
N ARG A 305 -7.13 25.13 23.66
CA ARG A 305 -5.89 25.80 24.09
C ARG A 305 -4.73 25.47 23.16
N LEU A 306 -4.57 24.21 22.77
CA LEU A 306 -3.54 23.78 21.81
C LEU A 306 -3.78 24.39 20.43
N ARG A 307 -5.02 24.33 19.93
CA ARG A 307 -5.44 24.93 18.66
C ARG A 307 -5.23 26.44 18.68
N TRP A 308 -5.64 27.14 19.73
CA TRP A 308 -5.48 28.60 19.84
C TRP A 308 -4.00 28.99 19.90
N ARG A 309 -3.19 28.26 20.68
CA ARG A 309 -1.73 28.44 20.69
C ARG A 309 -1.09 28.19 19.33
N ALA A 310 -1.57 27.19 18.60
CA ALA A 310 -1.09 26.92 17.25
C ALA A 310 -1.54 28.01 16.26
N ASP A 311 -2.80 28.47 16.38
CA ASP A 311 -3.37 29.53 15.54
C ASP A 311 -2.57 30.84 15.73
N GLU A 312 -2.31 31.22 16.98
CA GLU A 312 -1.59 32.44 17.32
C GLU A 312 -0.09 32.38 16.95
N LYS A 313 0.57 31.26 17.26
CA LYS A 313 2.02 31.14 17.09
C LYS A 313 2.45 30.79 15.66
N TYR A 314 1.62 30.05 14.93
CA TYR A 314 2.01 29.51 13.62
C TYR A 314 1.05 29.91 12.49
N VAL A 315 -0.27 29.82 12.68
CA VAL A 315 -1.23 29.96 11.56
C VAL A 315 -1.52 31.42 11.20
N ALA A 316 -1.67 32.31 12.19
CA ALA A 316 -1.95 33.72 12.01
C ALA A 316 -0.84 34.47 11.25
N PRO A 317 0.44 34.39 11.66
CA PRO A 317 1.53 35.03 10.91
C PRO A 317 1.71 34.40 9.52
N LEU A 318 1.44 33.10 9.37
CA LEU A 318 1.47 32.44 8.07
C LEU A 318 0.37 32.96 7.14
N LYS A 319 -0.88 33.07 7.63
CA LYS A 319 -2.01 33.64 6.88
C LYS A 319 -1.75 35.07 6.43
N GLU A 320 -1.15 35.88 7.29
CA GLU A 320 -0.81 37.27 6.98
C GLU A 320 0.25 37.33 5.86
N LYS A 321 1.29 36.50 5.94
CA LYS A 321 2.28 36.33 4.87
C LYS A 321 1.71 35.79 3.57
N MET A 322 0.78 34.82 3.63
CA MET A 322 0.13 34.24 2.45
C MET A 322 -0.78 35.24 1.75
N ARG A 323 -1.46 36.11 2.51
CA ARG A 323 -2.26 37.22 1.93
C ARG A 323 -1.38 38.28 1.28
N ALA A 324 -0.22 38.57 1.87
CA ALA A 324 0.73 39.53 1.31
C ALA A 324 1.39 39.00 0.01
N HIS A 325 1.60 37.69 -0.10
CA HIS A 325 2.33 37.07 -1.22
C HIS A 325 1.68 35.75 -1.70
N PRO A 326 0.60 35.82 -2.51
CA PRO A 326 -0.17 34.65 -2.93
C PRO A 326 0.62 33.68 -3.82
N LEU A 327 1.38 34.19 -4.80
CA LEU A 327 2.20 33.36 -5.72
C LEU A 327 3.31 32.58 -4.98
N PRO A 328 4.16 33.21 -4.14
CA PRO A 328 5.16 32.50 -3.35
C PRO A 328 4.55 31.48 -2.38
N SER A 329 3.38 31.78 -1.80
CA SER A 329 2.71 30.86 -0.89
C SER A 329 2.17 29.60 -1.57
N ALA A 330 1.67 29.71 -2.81
CA ALA A 330 1.27 28.56 -3.61
C ALA A 330 2.48 27.67 -3.96
N VAL A 331 3.61 28.28 -4.32
CA VAL A 331 4.87 27.58 -4.60
C VAL A 331 5.39 26.84 -3.36
N VAL A 332 5.35 27.47 -2.18
CA VAL A 332 5.73 26.82 -0.91
C VAL A 332 4.79 25.65 -0.57
N MET A 333 3.50 25.76 -0.86
CA MET A 333 2.54 24.68 -0.62
C MET A 333 2.79 23.50 -1.55
N ILE A 334 3.04 23.76 -2.84
CA ILE A 334 3.46 22.76 -3.82
C ILE A 334 4.76 22.10 -3.36
N LEU A 335 5.77 22.87 -2.97
CA LEU A 335 7.03 22.36 -2.44
C LEU A 335 6.84 21.50 -1.18
N LEU A 336 5.95 21.88 -0.27
CA LEU A 336 5.61 21.08 0.91
C LEU A 336 4.94 19.76 0.52
N PHE A 337 4.03 19.76 -0.45
CA PHE A 337 3.44 18.53 -0.98
C PHE A 337 4.46 17.66 -1.71
N THR A 338 5.40 18.28 -2.43
CA THR A 338 6.48 17.58 -3.14
C THR A 338 7.49 16.99 -2.16
N LEU A 339 7.86 17.73 -1.12
CA LEU A 339 8.71 17.29 -0.01
C LEU A 339 8.04 16.20 0.82
N LEU A 340 6.73 16.29 1.03
CA LEU A 340 5.96 15.23 1.66
C LEU A 340 5.97 13.97 0.79
N GLY A 341 5.75 14.10 -0.52
CA GLY A 341 5.89 13.01 -1.48
C GLY A 341 7.29 12.39 -1.50
N PHE A 342 8.33 13.22 -1.40
CA PHE A 342 9.72 12.79 -1.30
C PHE A 342 10.02 12.09 0.03
N ALA A 343 9.52 12.62 1.16
CA ALA A 343 9.67 11.99 2.47
C ALA A 343 8.95 10.63 2.53
N ILE A 344 7.80 10.51 1.86
CA ILE A 344 7.08 9.24 1.66
C ILE A 344 7.93 8.28 0.82
N ASN A 345 8.51 8.75 -0.28
CA ASN A 345 9.42 7.95 -1.11
C ASN A 345 10.61 7.44 -0.29
N GLN A 346 11.26 8.32 0.49
CA GLN A 346 12.36 7.95 1.38
C GLN A 346 11.94 6.96 2.47
N ALA A 347 10.75 7.10 3.05
CA ALA A 347 10.23 6.15 4.02
C ALA A 347 9.95 4.77 3.42
N LEU A 348 9.68 4.69 2.11
CA LEU A 348 9.46 3.45 1.37
C LEU A 348 10.77 2.84 0.85
N THR A 349 11.76 3.65 0.44
CA THR A 349 13.05 3.17 -0.08
C THR A 349 13.99 2.65 1.01
N VAL A 350 13.86 3.11 2.25
CA VAL A 350 14.64 2.61 3.42
C VAL A 350 14.32 1.13 3.74
N ILE A 351 13.32 0.52 3.09
CA ILE A 351 12.87 -0.86 3.35
C ILE A 351 13.43 -1.85 2.32
N GLN A 352 14.14 -1.41 1.26
CA GLN A 352 14.82 -2.34 0.36
C GLN A 352 16.15 -2.83 0.98
N PRO A 353 16.36 -4.15 1.16
CA PRO A 353 17.61 -4.66 1.71
C PRO A 353 18.78 -4.28 0.77
N GLN A 354 19.79 -3.61 1.32
CA GLN A 354 21.02 -3.39 0.58
C GLN A 354 21.71 -4.74 0.31
N ALA A 355 21.97 -5.03 -0.97
CA ALA A 355 22.69 -6.23 -1.39
C ALA A 355 24.06 -6.27 -0.71
N LYS A 356 24.28 -7.26 0.16
CA LYS A 356 25.63 -7.56 0.66
C LYS A 356 26.29 -8.46 -0.37
N SER A 357 27.37 -7.98 -0.97
CA SER A 357 28.17 -8.76 -1.92
C SER A 357 28.73 -10.01 -1.24
N THR A 358 28.24 -11.18 -1.61
CA THR A 358 28.87 -12.46 -1.26
C THR A 358 29.72 -12.93 -2.44
N PRO A 359 30.98 -13.32 -2.22
CA PRO A 359 31.78 -13.93 -3.27
C PRO A 359 31.16 -15.27 -3.68
N ILE A 360 30.86 -15.43 -4.97
CA ILE A 360 30.29 -16.66 -5.53
C ILE A 360 31.46 -17.59 -5.87
N PRO A 361 31.46 -18.84 -5.36
CA PRO A 361 32.44 -19.84 -5.78
C PRO A 361 32.40 -20.06 -7.32
N GLY A 362 33.54 -20.28 -7.97
CA GLY A 362 33.61 -20.58 -9.40
C GLY A 362 33.69 -19.38 -10.36
N GLY A 363 33.68 -18.15 -9.86
CA GLY A 363 33.98 -16.95 -10.68
C GLY A 363 32.87 -16.52 -11.65
N HIS A 364 31.66 -17.08 -11.54
CA HIS A 364 30.53 -16.76 -12.41
C HIS A 364 30.07 -15.31 -12.20
N LEU A 365 30.06 -14.54 -13.30
CA LEU A 365 29.57 -13.15 -13.31
C LEU A 365 28.04 -13.05 -13.18
N TRP A 366 27.31 -14.14 -13.38
CA TRP A 366 25.84 -14.16 -13.30
C TRP A 366 25.33 -14.79 -11.99
N SER A 367 25.36 -14.00 -10.91
CA SER A 367 24.39 -14.16 -9.80
C SER A 367 23.20 -13.22 -10.02
N GLY A 368 22.54 -13.35 -11.15
CA GLY A 368 21.22 -12.76 -11.32
C GLY A 368 20.16 -13.73 -10.79
N GLN A 369 19.41 -13.30 -9.77
CA GLN A 369 18.20 -13.92 -9.22
C GLN A 369 18.41 -15.19 -8.34
N TRP A 370 18.30 -15.01 -7.01
CA TRP A 370 18.44 -16.04 -5.94
C TRP A 370 19.77 -16.79 -5.82
N ARG A 371 20.79 -16.38 -6.58
CA ARG A 371 22.15 -16.95 -6.52
C ARG A 371 23.13 -16.11 -5.67
N ASP A 372 22.67 -14.99 -5.13
CA ASP A 372 23.25 -14.34 -3.96
C ASP A 372 22.42 -14.70 -2.69
N PRO A 373 23.02 -14.87 -1.51
CA PRO A 373 22.30 -15.20 -0.27
C PRO A 373 21.25 -14.16 0.14
N SER A 374 21.29 -12.96 -0.44
CA SER A 374 20.31 -11.89 -0.23
C SER A 374 19.20 -11.83 -1.27
N ALA A 375 19.22 -12.67 -2.31
CA ALA A 375 18.24 -12.69 -3.39
C ALA A 375 17.96 -11.32 -4.02
N SER A 376 18.99 -10.47 -4.06
CA SER A 376 18.81 -9.04 -4.26
C SER A 376 18.41 -8.68 -5.69
N MET A 377 18.69 -9.54 -6.68
CA MET A 377 18.53 -9.26 -8.12
C MET A 377 19.46 -8.13 -8.63
N TRP A 378 20.45 -7.72 -7.83
CA TRP A 378 21.44 -6.71 -8.20
C TRP A 378 22.83 -7.34 -8.24
N MET A 379 23.57 -7.15 -9.34
CA MET A 379 24.98 -7.47 -9.42
C MET A 379 25.82 -6.19 -9.27
N ASN A 380 26.96 -6.28 -8.57
CA ASN A 380 27.91 -5.16 -8.48
C ASN A 380 28.77 -5.04 -9.75
N ALA A 381 28.12 -5.06 -10.91
CA ALA A 381 28.73 -4.84 -12.21
C ALA A 381 27.76 -4.05 -13.08
N ALA A 382 28.25 -2.98 -13.71
CA ALA A 382 27.46 -2.26 -14.69
C ALA A 382 27.30 -3.14 -15.93
N GLY A 383 26.05 -3.42 -16.32
CA GLY A 383 25.77 -4.08 -17.59
C GLY A 383 26.26 -3.26 -18.79
N VAL A 384 26.41 -3.90 -19.94
CA VAL A 384 26.80 -3.22 -21.19
C VAL A 384 25.67 -2.30 -21.63
N ALA A 385 25.96 -1.01 -21.82
CA ALA A 385 24.95 0.00 -22.17
C ALA A 385 24.28 -0.22 -23.54
N SER A 386 24.97 -0.89 -24.46
CA SER A 386 24.50 -1.21 -25.81
C SER A 386 24.85 -2.66 -26.15
N PRO A 387 24.05 -3.65 -25.73
CA PRO A 387 24.34 -5.05 -26.03
C PRO A 387 24.28 -5.32 -27.54
N GLN A 388 25.12 -6.23 -28.01
CA GLN A 388 25.13 -6.75 -29.38
C GLN A 388 25.08 -8.28 -29.31
N VAL A 389 24.29 -8.90 -30.18
CA VAL A 389 24.24 -10.37 -30.28
C VAL A 389 25.54 -10.85 -30.92
N GLN A 390 26.31 -11.67 -30.20
CA GLN A 390 27.56 -12.24 -30.73
C GLN A 390 27.29 -13.53 -31.52
N TRP A 391 26.40 -14.38 -31.04
CA TRP A 391 25.98 -15.62 -31.68
C TRP A 391 24.59 -16.03 -31.20
N THR A 392 23.98 -17.00 -31.89
CA THR A 392 22.69 -17.60 -31.52
C THR A 392 22.83 -19.11 -31.52
N PHE A 393 22.30 -19.76 -30.47
CA PHE A 393 22.20 -21.21 -30.37
C PHE A 393 20.72 -21.61 -30.37
N THR A 394 20.37 -22.65 -31.12
CA THR A 394 18.98 -23.12 -31.27
C THR A 394 18.89 -24.57 -30.82
N GLU A 395 18.00 -24.84 -29.86
CA GLU A 395 17.66 -26.17 -29.38
C GLU A 395 16.18 -26.44 -29.65
N GLU A 396 15.88 -27.48 -30.45
CA GLU A 396 14.51 -27.74 -30.95
C GLU A 396 13.54 -28.15 -29.83
N SER A 397 14.04 -28.83 -28.80
CA SER A 397 13.22 -29.19 -27.65
C SER A 397 12.91 -27.99 -26.74
N GLY A 398 13.60 -26.88 -26.91
CA GLY A 398 13.56 -25.73 -26.01
C GLY A 398 14.51 -25.91 -24.82
N LEU A 399 14.84 -24.79 -24.19
CA LEU A 399 15.76 -24.72 -23.05
C LEU A 399 14.99 -24.57 -21.73
N VAL A 400 15.59 -25.03 -20.64
CA VAL A 400 15.05 -24.89 -19.28
C VAL A 400 16.08 -24.20 -18.38
N GLY A 401 15.64 -23.11 -17.75
CA GLY A 401 16.51 -22.30 -16.91
C GLY A 401 17.45 -21.42 -17.74
N GLY A 402 18.11 -20.49 -17.06
CA GLY A 402 19.20 -19.70 -17.64
C GLY A 402 20.48 -20.53 -17.90
N PRO A 403 21.45 -19.97 -18.64
CA PRO A 403 22.79 -20.54 -18.80
C PRO A 403 23.64 -20.45 -17.52
N ALA A 404 24.58 -21.38 -17.36
CA ALA A 404 25.72 -21.23 -16.44
C ALA A 404 26.99 -20.94 -17.24
N VAL A 405 27.81 -19.98 -16.81
CA VAL A 405 29.00 -19.56 -17.57
C VAL A 405 30.24 -19.73 -16.71
N SER A 406 31.12 -20.66 -17.03
CA SER A 406 32.35 -20.91 -16.27
C SER A 406 33.37 -19.76 -16.38
N ALA A 407 34.34 -19.74 -15.47
CA ALA A 407 35.41 -18.74 -15.45
C ALA A 407 36.26 -18.73 -16.74
N ASP A 408 36.29 -19.83 -17.48
CA ASP A 408 36.97 -19.96 -18.78
C ASP A 408 36.12 -19.48 -19.98
N GLY A 409 34.88 -19.04 -19.75
CA GLY A 409 33.97 -18.54 -20.78
C GLY A 409 33.05 -19.59 -21.40
N SER A 410 33.14 -20.87 -20.99
CA SER A 410 32.22 -21.90 -21.49
C SER A 410 30.80 -21.68 -20.97
N VAL A 411 29.80 -21.93 -21.81
CA VAL A 411 28.37 -21.71 -21.50
C VAL A 411 27.64 -23.05 -21.46
N TYR A 412 27.00 -23.36 -20.33
CA TYR A 412 26.25 -24.59 -20.14
C TYR A 412 24.74 -24.32 -20.18
N LEU A 413 24.03 -25.11 -21.00
CA LEU A 413 22.59 -24.99 -21.25
C LEU A 413 21.92 -26.34 -21.08
N LEU A 414 20.76 -26.38 -20.41
CA LEU A 414 19.97 -27.59 -20.26
C LEU A 414 18.69 -27.49 -21.10
N SER A 415 18.40 -28.52 -21.88
CA SER A 415 17.19 -28.59 -22.70
C SER A 415 16.02 -29.25 -21.96
N THR A 416 14.80 -29.00 -22.42
CA THR A 416 13.58 -29.60 -21.83
C THR A 416 13.56 -31.13 -21.95
N ASN A 417 14.22 -31.68 -22.99
CA ASN A 417 14.33 -33.13 -23.19
C ASN A 417 15.44 -33.78 -22.34
N GLY A 418 16.16 -33.00 -21.53
CA GLY A 418 17.21 -33.50 -20.64
C GLY A 418 18.61 -33.48 -21.25
N THR A 419 18.84 -32.80 -22.37
CA THR A 419 20.18 -32.69 -22.96
C THR A 419 20.91 -31.47 -22.37
N LEU A 420 22.01 -31.73 -21.66
CA LEU A 420 22.94 -30.71 -21.19
C LEU A 420 24.00 -30.45 -22.25
N HIS A 421 24.05 -29.23 -22.77
CA HIS A 421 25.03 -28.75 -23.74
C HIS A 421 26.12 -27.92 -23.04
N SER A 422 27.37 -28.15 -23.42
CA SER A 422 28.48 -27.23 -23.18
C SER A 422 28.82 -26.53 -24.48
N LEU A 423 28.79 -25.19 -24.45
CA LEU A 423 29.13 -24.31 -25.56
C LEU A 423 30.44 -23.57 -25.26
N THR A 424 31.20 -23.28 -26.30
CA THR A 424 32.35 -22.36 -26.26
C THR A 424 31.87 -20.91 -26.27
N ASP A 425 32.81 -19.97 -26.07
CA ASP A 425 32.55 -18.53 -26.05
C ASP A 425 32.06 -17.97 -27.40
N ASP A 426 32.30 -18.69 -28.50
CA ASP A 426 31.79 -18.41 -29.84
C ASP A 426 30.43 -19.08 -30.18
N GLY A 427 29.85 -19.84 -29.24
CA GLY A 427 28.55 -20.50 -29.39
C GLY A 427 28.61 -21.89 -30.03
N SER A 428 29.80 -22.44 -30.30
CA SER A 428 29.94 -23.81 -30.81
C SER A 428 29.73 -24.86 -29.70
N VAL A 429 29.17 -26.03 -30.03
CA VAL A 429 28.97 -27.10 -29.04
C VAL A 429 30.28 -27.84 -28.81
N ASN A 430 30.81 -27.76 -27.59
CA ASN A 430 31.97 -28.54 -27.15
C ASN A 430 31.58 -30.01 -26.92
N TRP A 431 30.52 -30.23 -26.14
CA TRP A 431 29.94 -31.55 -25.89
C TRP A 431 28.48 -31.46 -25.45
N SER A 432 27.76 -32.57 -25.58
CA SER A 432 26.39 -32.72 -25.09
C SER A 432 26.23 -34.04 -24.35
N ILE A 433 25.48 -34.06 -23.25
CA ILE A 433 25.14 -35.27 -22.50
C ILE A 433 23.64 -35.32 -22.22
N SER A 434 23.02 -36.48 -22.35
CA SER A 434 21.60 -36.67 -22.07
C SER A 434 21.39 -37.20 -20.64
N LEU A 435 20.53 -36.51 -19.90
CA LEU A 435 20.03 -36.93 -18.60
C LEU A 435 18.96 -38.02 -18.76
N PRO A 436 18.69 -38.81 -17.70
CA PRO A 436 17.67 -39.87 -17.72
C PRO A 436 16.25 -39.40 -18.01
N ALA A 437 15.91 -38.16 -17.63
CA ALA A 437 14.60 -37.58 -17.86
C ALA A 437 14.71 -36.11 -18.31
N GLY A 438 13.56 -35.47 -18.56
CA GLY A 438 13.50 -34.06 -18.96
C GLY A 438 14.24 -33.15 -17.98
N GLY A 439 14.98 -32.18 -18.50
CA GLY A 439 15.82 -31.29 -17.70
C GLY A 439 15.00 -30.32 -16.86
N VAL A 440 15.50 -29.99 -15.66
CA VAL A 440 14.89 -29.02 -14.74
C VAL A 440 15.93 -28.10 -14.15
N GLY A 441 15.64 -26.79 -14.17
CA GLY A 441 16.46 -25.77 -13.54
C GLY A 441 17.73 -25.43 -14.32
N THR A 442 18.47 -24.44 -13.80
CA THR A 442 19.74 -24.00 -14.39
C THR A 442 20.90 -24.84 -13.85
N PRO A 443 21.83 -25.31 -14.69
CA PRO A 443 23.05 -25.95 -14.25
C PRO A 443 23.81 -25.13 -13.19
N ALA A 444 24.49 -25.81 -12.28
CA ALA A 444 25.35 -25.20 -11.27
C ALA A 444 26.79 -25.64 -11.47
N LEU A 445 27.70 -24.75 -11.06
CA LEU A 445 29.15 -24.92 -11.17
C LEU A 445 29.75 -24.69 -9.79
N ASP A 446 30.67 -25.55 -9.37
CA ASP A 446 31.44 -25.33 -8.14
C ASP A 446 32.79 -24.65 -8.44
N ALA A 447 33.56 -24.40 -7.37
CA ALA A 447 34.88 -23.78 -7.48
C ALA A 447 35.93 -24.65 -8.22
N ASP A 448 35.68 -25.96 -8.31
CA ASP A 448 36.58 -26.94 -8.92
C ASP A 448 36.22 -27.18 -10.41
N GLY A 449 35.14 -26.57 -10.89
CA GLY A 449 34.66 -26.69 -12.27
C GLY A 449 33.73 -27.88 -12.52
N ASN A 450 33.22 -28.53 -11.47
CA ASN A 450 32.22 -29.59 -11.61
C ASN A 450 30.86 -29.00 -11.98
N ILE A 451 30.13 -29.71 -12.85
CA ILE A 451 28.81 -29.28 -13.34
C ILE A 451 27.73 -30.15 -12.70
N TYR A 452 26.74 -29.50 -12.10
CA TYR A 452 25.57 -30.14 -11.51
C TYR A 452 24.33 -29.76 -12.34
N ALA A 453 23.59 -30.75 -12.81
CA ALA A 453 22.35 -30.57 -13.55
C ALA A 453 21.32 -31.57 -13.02
N SER A 454 20.04 -31.18 -13.03
CA SER A 454 18.95 -31.99 -12.47
C SER A 454 17.88 -32.31 -13.51
N ASP A 455 17.20 -33.43 -13.31
CA ASP A 455 16.07 -33.84 -14.13
C ASP A 455 14.74 -33.93 -13.35
N ILE A 456 13.63 -34.10 -14.06
CA ILE A 456 12.28 -34.21 -13.47
C ILE A 456 12.11 -35.42 -12.55
N SER A 457 13.03 -36.39 -12.56
CA SER A 457 12.98 -37.58 -11.70
C SER A 457 13.65 -37.36 -10.34
N GLY A 458 14.23 -36.18 -10.10
CA GLY A 458 14.91 -35.83 -8.86
C GLY A 458 16.36 -36.30 -8.78
N GLY A 459 16.96 -36.62 -9.93
CA GLY A 459 18.39 -36.86 -10.10
C GLY A 459 19.20 -35.59 -10.23
#